data_AF-A0AAW0JCY1-F1
#
_entry.id   AF-A0AAW0JCY1-F1
#
_cell.length_a   1.000
_cell.length_b   1.000
_cell.length_c   1.000
_cell.angle_alpha   90.00
_cell.angle_beta   90.00
_cell.angle_gamma   90.00
#
_symmetry.space_group_name_H-M   'P 1'
#
loop_
_entity.id
_entity.type
_entity.pdbx_description
1 polymer ?
#
loop_
_entity_poly.entity_id
_entity_poly.type
_entity_poly.pdbx_seq_one_letter_code
_entity_poly.pdbx_strand_id
1 'polypeptide(L)'
;MFYLSQIERTFRLPPSLLNLPIEVAIEEELEKNFLDKVIANLGLCVSVYDVKSIEGGFIFPSDGAVTYTVFLILYLLLFLFIFIFIFFL
;
A
#
# COMPACT_ATOMS: atom_id res chain seq x y z
N MET A 1 -3.78 18.08 8.65
CA MET A 1 -5.17 17.74 8.26
C MET A 1 -5.12 16.41 7.52
N PHE A 2 -5.99 15.48 7.89
CA PHE A 2 -6.04 14.15 7.30
C PHE A 2 -7.11 14.07 6.23
N TYR A 3 -6.89 13.23 5.21
CA TYR A 3 -7.85 12.98 4.16
C TYR A 3 -7.74 11.54 3.65
N LEU A 4 -8.82 11.03 3.07
CA LEU A 4 -8.86 9.72 2.44
C LEU A 4 -8.52 9.86 0.95
N SER A 5 -7.67 8.97 0.44
CA SER A 5 -7.37 8.88 -0.99
C SER A 5 -7.56 7.46 -1.49
N GLN A 6 -8.07 7.32 -2.71
CA GLN A 6 -8.23 6.03 -3.37
C GLN A 6 -7.10 5.87 -4.37
N ILE A 7 -6.38 4.75 -4.28
CA ILE A 7 -5.22 4.49 -5.13
C ILE A 7 -5.32 3.05 -5.67
N GLU A 8 -5.02 2.92 -6.96
CA GLU A 8 -4.78 1.63 -7.60
C GLU A 8 -3.28 1.34 -7.56
N ARG A 9 -2.90 0.18 -7.05
CA ARG A 9 -1.50 -0.23 -6.94
C ARG A 9 -1.30 -1.66 -7.38
N THR A 10 -0.26 -1.84 -8.19
CA THR A 10 0.21 -3.15 -8.58
C THR A 10 1.43 -3.50 -7.73
N PHE A 11 1.41 -4.67 -7.09
CA PHE A 11 2.55 -5.15 -6.33
C PHE A 11 2.75 -6.65 -6.53
N ARG A 12 3.98 -7.09 -6.25
CA ARG A 12 4.38 -8.50 -6.36
C ARG A 12 4.33 -9.11 -4.98
N LEU A 13 3.52 -10.15 -4.81
CA LEU A 13 3.46 -10.90 -3.57
C LEU A 13 4.60 -11.95 -3.59
N PRO A 14 5.50 -11.95 -2.60
CA PRO A 14 6.57 -12.93 -2.53
C PRO A 14 5.98 -14.34 -2.33
N PRO A 15 6.61 -15.38 -2.90
CA PRO A 15 6.11 -16.75 -2.80
C PRO A 15 6.02 -17.26 -1.36
N SER A 16 6.80 -16.68 -0.44
CA SER A 16 6.78 -17.00 0.99
C SER A 16 5.44 -16.68 1.67
N LEU A 17 4.70 -15.68 1.18
CA LEU A 17 3.40 -15.27 1.74
C LEU A 17 2.22 -15.98 1.05
N LEU A 18 2.45 -16.77 -0.01
CA LEU A 18 1.39 -17.51 -0.71
C LEU A 18 0.77 -18.65 0.12
N ASN A 19 1.41 -19.02 1.23
CA ASN A 19 0.89 -20.06 2.12
C ASN A 19 -0.18 -19.52 3.08
N LEU A 20 -0.32 -18.20 3.19
CA LEU A 20 -1.35 -17.52 3.98
C LEU A 20 -2.60 -17.26 3.14
N PRO A 21 -3.76 -17.02 3.77
CA PRO A 21 -4.93 -16.49 3.07
C PRO A 21 -4.55 -15.21 2.32
N ILE A 22 -4.97 -15.10 1.06
CA ILE A 22 -4.61 -13.99 0.16
C ILE A 22 -4.93 -12.63 0.79
N GLU A 23 -6.05 -12.51 1.49
CA GLU A 23 -6.47 -11.29 2.19
C GLU A 23 -5.41 -10.85 3.21
N VAL A 24 -4.99 -11.76 4.10
CA VAL A 24 -3.97 -11.50 5.12
C VAL A 24 -2.61 -11.19 4.51
N ALA A 25 -2.22 -11.97 3.49
CA ALA A 25 -0.94 -11.78 2.80
C ALA A 25 -0.85 -10.41 2.11
N ILE A 26 -1.96 -9.95 1.53
CA ILE A 26 -2.06 -8.64 0.89
C ILE A 26 -2.03 -7.53 1.94
N GLU A 27 -2.77 -7.66 3.04
CA GLU A 27 -2.76 -6.67 4.12
C GLU A 27 -1.36 -6.48 4.70
N GLU A 28 -0.64 -7.56 5.04
CA GLU A 28 0.73 -7.47 5.57
C GLU A 28 1.70 -6.77 4.60
N GLU A 29 1.63 -7.12 3.32
CA GLU A 29 2.51 -6.56 2.29
C GLU A 29 2.15 -5.08 2.01
N LEU A 30 0.87 -4.71 2.05
CA LEU A 30 0.41 -3.34 1.92
C LEU A 30 0.83 -2.49 3.12
N GLU A 31 0.64 -2.97 4.34
CA GLU A 31 1.08 -2.28 5.55
C GLU A 31 2.58 -2.00 5.48
N LYS A 32 3.39 -2.99 5.13
CA LYS A 32 4.84 -2.81 5.01
C LYS A 32 5.26 -1.81 3.92
N ASN A 33 4.53 -1.79 2.80
CA ASN A 33 4.86 -0.94 1.66
C ASN A 33 4.31 0.49 1.78
N PHE A 34 3.25 0.72 2.55
CA PHE A 34 2.58 2.01 2.64
C PHE A 34 2.69 2.68 4.02
N LEU A 35 2.85 1.95 5.12
CA LEU A 35 3.05 2.58 6.43
C LEU A 35 4.32 3.44 6.41
N ASP A 36 4.19 4.65 6.97
CA ASP A 36 5.26 5.64 7.11
C ASP A 36 5.97 6.01 5.81
N LYS A 37 5.33 5.80 4.65
CA LYS A 37 5.85 6.21 3.35
C LYS A 37 5.24 7.54 2.90
N VAL A 38 6.12 8.41 2.41
CA VAL A 38 5.72 9.64 1.71
C VAL A 38 5.46 9.32 0.25
N ILE A 39 4.21 9.52 -0.18
CA ILE A 39 3.78 9.38 -1.56
C ILE A 39 3.87 10.77 -2.21
N ALA A 40 4.63 10.86 -3.30
CA ALA A 40 4.79 12.11 -4.05
C ALA A 40 3.41 12.65 -4.50
N ASN A 41 3.23 13.97 -4.37
CA ASN A 41 2.00 14.71 -4.70
C ASN A 41 0.76 14.40 -3.84
N LEU A 42 0.85 13.47 -2.89
CA LEU A 42 -0.24 13.09 -2.00
C LEU A 42 0.09 13.50 -0.55
N GLY A 43 1.11 12.88 0.05
CA GLY A 43 1.45 13.12 1.46
C GLY A 43 2.02 11.89 2.15
N LEU A 44 1.98 11.89 3.48
CA LEU A 44 2.44 10.80 4.32
C LEU A 44 1.29 9.83 4.53
N CYS A 45 1.50 8.56 4.19
CA CYS A 45 0.55 7.51 4.50
C CYS A 45 0.68 7.11 5.97
N VAL A 46 -0.41 7.29 6.70
CA VAL A 46 -0.50 6.98 8.13
C VAL A 46 -0.93 5.54 8.31
N SER A 47 -1.97 5.12 7.59
CA SER A 47 -2.48 3.76 7.60
C SER A 47 -3.29 3.44 6.34
N VAL A 48 -3.42 2.15 6.04
CA VAL A 48 -4.39 1.65 5.06
C VAL A 48 -5.76 1.66 5.75
N TYR A 49 -6.78 2.21 5.07
CA TYR A 49 -8.14 2.30 5.62
C TYR A 49 -8.96 1.05 5.27
N ASP A 50 -9.03 0.71 3.98
CA ASP A 50 -9.80 -0.45 3.51
C ASP A 50 -9.32 -0.89 2.11
N VAL A 51 -9.51 -2.17 1.80
CA VAL A 51 -9.22 -2.79 0.50
C VAL A 51 -10.54 -3.01 -0.23
N LYS A 52 -10.77 -2.27 -1.32
CA LYS A 52 -12.03 -2.33 -2.07
C LYS A 52 -12.14 -3.55 -2.98
N SER A 53 -11.08 -3.83 -3.72
CA SER A 53 -11.06 -4.96 -4.65
C SER A 53 -9.63 -5.41 -4.88
N ILE A 54 -9.49 -6.72 -5.02
CA ILE A 54 -8.25 -7.39 -5.36
C ILE A 54 -8.47 -8.01 -6.73
N GLU A 55 -7.76 -7.52 -7.73
CA GLU A 55 -7.73 -8.05 -9.08
C GLU A 55 -6.34 -8.65 -9.35
N GLY A 56 -6.25 -9.58 -10.30
CA GLY A 56 -4.97 -10.14 -10.74
C GLY A 56 -4.83 -11.64 -10.50
N GLY A 57 -3.60 -12.08 -10.24
CA GLY A 57 -3.19 -13.48 -10.31
C GLY A 57 -2.22 -13.77 -11.47
N PHE A 58 -1.52 -12.75 -11.99
CA PHE A 58 -0.56 -12.97 -13.07
C PHE A 58 0.77 -13.46 -12.50
N ILE A 59 1.17 -14.67 -12.90
CA ILE A 59 2.45 -15.26 -12.54
C ILE A 59 3.44 -14.94 -13.65
N PHE A 60 4.51 -14.22 -13.32
CA PHE A 60 5.60 -14.04 -14.28
C PHE A 60 6.34 -15.37 -14.45
N PRO A 61 6.44 -15.91 -15.68
CA PRO A 61 6.95 -17.27 -15.95
C PRO A 61 8.45 -17.49 -15.64
N SER A 62 9.11 -16.55 -14.98
CA SER A 62 10.53 -16.61 -14.62
C SER A 62 10.81 -16.45 -13.12
N ASP A 63 9.92 -15.81 -12.35
CA ASP A 63 10.17 -15.46 -10.93
C ASP A 63 9.25 -16.24 -9.98
N GLY A 64 8.16 -16.83 -10.48
CA GLY A 64 7.16 -17.52 -9.65
C GLY A 64 6.38 -16.59 -8.70
N ALA A 65 6.69 -15.30 -8.66
CA ALA A 65 5.95 -14.30 -7.90
C ALA A 65 4.63 -13.96 -8.60
N VAL A 66 3.57 -13.86 -7.79
CA VAL A 66 2.24 -13.48 -8.27
C VAL A 66 2.11 -11.97 -8.20
N THR A 67 1.66 -11.36 -9.29
CA THR A 67 1.36 -9.92 -9.35
C THR A 67 -0.12 -9.70 -9.13
N TYR A 68 -0.44 -8.84 -8.18
CA TYR A 68 -1.80 -8.42 -7.85
C TYR A 68 -1.97 -6.91 -8.10
N THR A 69 -3.15 -6.55 -8.58
CA THR A 69 -3.61 -5.18 -8.79
C THR A 69 -4.72 -4.91 -7.76
N VAL A 70 -4.44 -4.07 -6.78
CA VAL A 70 -5.34 -3.85 -5.64
C VAL A 70 -5.81 -2.39 -5.62
N PHE A 71 -7.11 -2.21 -5.43
CA PHE A 71 -7.73 -0.91 -5.20
C PHE A 71 -7.94 -0.70 -3.71
N LEU A 72 -7.30 0.33 -3.17
CA LEU A 72 -7.24 0.56 -1.73
C LEU A 72 -7.51 2.02 -1.38
N ILE A 73 -8.01 2.24 -0.17
CA ILE A 73 -8.24 3.56 0.41
C ILE A 73 -7.17 3.78 1.46
N LEU A 74 -6.44 4.89 1.36
CA LEU A 74 -5.40 5.28 2.32
C LEU A 74 -5.84 6.47 3.16
N TYR A 75 -5.42 6.47 4.42
CA TYR A 75 -5.49 7.62 5.30
C TYR A 75 -4.18 8.41 5.23
N LEU A 76 -4.23 9.61 4.65
CA LEU A 76 -3.06 10.42 4.34
C LEU A 76 -3.05 11.70 5.16
N LEU A 77 -1.84 12.11 5.54
CA LEU A 77 -1.55 13.42 6.10
C LEU A 77 -0.97 14.33 5.01
N LEU A 78 -1.60 15.50 4.85
CA LEU A 78 -1.24 16.49 3.82
C LEU A 78 0.25 16.87 3.86
N PHE A 79 0.90 16.87 2.70
CA PHE A 79 2.33 17.15 2.54
C PHE A 79 2.82 18.43 3.23
N LEU A 80 2.05 19.53 3.14
CA LEU A 80 2.40 20.81 3.80
C LEU A 80 2.64 20.64 5.32
N PHE A 81 1.94 19.70 5.94
CA PHE A 81 2.03 19.44 7.38
C PHE A 81 3.22 18.53 7.75
N ILE A 82 3.67 17.68 6.83
CA ILE A 82 4.85 16.82 7.03
C ILE A 82 6.10 17.67 7.21
N PHE A 83 6.27 18.70 6.38
CA PHE A 83 7.44 19.56 6.45
C PHE A 83 7.53 20.30 7.80
N ILE A 84 6.39 20.71 8.33
CA ILE A 84 6.31 21.29 9.68
C ILE A 84 6.72 20.27 10.73
N PHE A 85 6.26 19.02 10.64
CA PHE A 85 6.52 18.00 11.66
C PHE A 85 7.98 17.51 11.66
N ILE A 86 8.59 17.35 10.49
CA ILE A 86 9.99 16.91 10.34
C ILE A 86 10.97 18.03 10.70
N PHE A 87 10.64 19.30 10.43
CA PHE A 87 11.56 20.41 10.67
C PHE A 87 11.53 20.92 12.13
N PHE A 88 10.49 20.60 12.89
CA PHE A 88 10.34 21.00 14.30
C PHE A 88 10.70 19.92 15.33
N LEU A 89 11.11 18.72 14.90
CA LEU A 89 11.57 17.63 15.75
C LEU A 89 13.09 17.44 15.60
#